data_AF-A0A5M9K2E0-F1
#
_entry.id   AF-A0A5M9K2E0-F1
#
_cell.length_a   1.000
_cell.length_b   1.000
_cell.length_c   1.000
_cell.angle_alpha   90.00
_cell.angle_beta   90.00
_cell.angle_gamma   90.00
#
_symmetry.space_group_name_H-M   'P 1'
#
loop_
_entity.id
_entity.type
_entity.pdbx_description
1 polymer ?
#
loop_
_entity_poly.entity_id
_entity_poly.type
_entity_poly.pdbx_seq_one_letter_code
_entity_poly.pdbx_strand_id
1 'polypeptide(L)'
;MLQGVLSGRIVGADCCEVCCCSRAPSTQQFGNSVGSVIEAQTRQLITTNRDKSSKMSTSTKKPAGKTQRSAIADVVAREYTIHLHKRLHGVSFKKRAPRAIKEIKAFATLSMGTSDVRLDPQLNKKVWEAGIKGVPFRLRVRISRKRNDEEGAKEKLYSYVQAVNVQNPKGLHTVVVEDA
;
A
#
# COMPACT_ATOMS: atom_id res chain seq x y z
N MET A 1 47.00 -44.05 -25.97
CA MET A 1 47.30 -44.53 -24.60
C MET A 1 46.59 -43.61 -23.62
N LEU A 2 45.82 -44.19 -22.67
CA LEU A 2 45.08 -43.57 -21.54
C LEU A 2 44.15 -42.36 -21.88
N GLN A 3 42.82 -42.44 -21.79
CA GLN A 3 41.94 -42.69 -20.64
C GLN A 3 41.99 -41.61 -19.53
N GLY A 4 40.83 -41.11 -19.12
CA GLY A 4 40.72 -40.11 -18.03
C GLY A 4 39.32 -39.49 -17.85
N VAL A 5 38.25 -40.30 -17.77
CA VAL A 5 36.91 -39.80 -17.39
C VAL A 5 36.84 -39.67 -15.88
N LEU A 6 36.44 -38.51 -15.36
CA LEU A 6 36.12 -38.32 -13.93
C LEU A 6 34.68 -37.80 -13.77
N SER A 7 33.76 -38.76 -13.63
CA SER A 7 32.43 -38.56 -13.07
C SER A 7 32.53 -38.41 -11.55
N GLY A 8 31.75 -37.51 -10.96
CA GLY A 8 31.79 -37.21 -9.53
C GLY A 8 30.43 -36.84 -8.94
N ARG A 9 29.50 -37.80 -8.90
CA ARG A 9 28.36 -37.76 -7.96
C ARG A 9 28.78 -38.46 -6.67
N ILE A 10 28.45 -37.90 -5.50
CA ILE A 10 28.30 -38.56 -4.18
C ILE A 10 27.76 -37.46 -3.23
N VAL A 11 26.44 -37.38 -2.96
CA VAL A 11 25.55 -38.03 -1.95
C VAL A 11 25.32 -37.17 -0.69
N GLY A 12 24.14 -37.34 -0.06
CA GLY A 12 23.98 -37.15 1.39
C GLY A 12 23.35 -35.85 1.88
N ALA A 13 22.01 -35.77 1.85
CA ALA A 13 21.23 -34.86 2.72
C ALA A 13 19.80 -35.38 2.89
N ASP A 14 19.67 -36.56 3.51
CA ASP A 14 18.37 -37.12 3.90
C ASP A 14 17.89 -36.57 5.25
N CYS A 15 16.57 -36.50 5.38
CA CYS A 15 15.77 -36.55 6.61
C CYS A 15 16.12 -35.63 7.80
N CYS A 16 15.27 -34.61 7.96
CA CYS A 16 14.49 -34.54 9.20
C CYS A 16 13.08 -33.95 8.95
N GLU A 17 12.14 -34.85 8.69
CA GLU A 17 10.77 -34.81 9.24
C GLU A 17 10.82 -34.48 10.77
N VAL A 18 9.85 -33.87 11.46
CA VAL A 18 8.38 -33.89 11.35
C VAL A 18 7.82 -32.56 11.93
N CYS A 19 6.68 -32.07 11.40
CA CYS A 19 5.43 -31.84 12.17
C CYS A 19 4.55 -30.71 11.58
N CYS A 20 3.46 -31.12 10.93
CA CYS A 20 2.33 -30.25 10.59
C CYS A 20 1.49 -29.92 11.84
N CYS A 21 1.01 -28.68 11.94
CA CYS A 21 -0.26 -28.41 12.61
C CYS A 21 -0.99 -27.22 11.97
N SER A 22 -1.74 -27.52 10.91
CA SER A 22 -2.74 -26.63 10.33
C SER A 22 -3.91 -26.46 11.30
N ARG A 23 -4.37 -25.22 11.53
CA ARG A 23 -5.75 -24.98 12.01
C ARG A 23 -6.27 -23.60 11.63
N ALA A 24 -7.22 -23.60 10.71
CA ALA A 24 -8.11 -22.46 10.45
C ALA A 24 -9.37 -22.59 11.33
N PRO A 25 -9.98 -21.48 11.79
CA PRO A 25 -11.29 -21.52 12.42
C PRO A 25 -12.40 -21.62 11.36
N SER A 26 -13.31 -22.57 11.55
CA SER A 26 -14.45 -22.86 10.67
C SER A 26 -15.70 -22.05 11.04
N THR A 27 -16.40 -21.57 10.01
CA THR A 27 -17.72 -20.91 10.11
C THR A 27 -18.85 -21.94 10.29
N GLN A 28 -19.84 -21.68 11.15
CA GLN A 28 -21.29 -21.61 10.84
C GLN A 28 -22.19 -21.59 12.10
N GLN A 29 -23.49 -21.33 11.91
CA GLN A 29 -24.46 -20.83 12.90
C GLN A 29 -25.55 -21.86 13.28
N PHE A 30 -26.51 -21.37 14.09
CA PHE A 30 -27.89 -21.85 14.34
C PHE A 30 -28.15 -22.76 15.57
N GLY A 31 -29.27 -22.47 16.26
CA GLY A 31 -29.87 -23.34 17.27
C GLY A 31 -30.55 -22.57 18.42
N ASN A 32 -31.87 -22.36 18.34
CA ASN A 32 -32.67 -21.75 19.42
C ASN A 32 -33.09 -22.79 20.47
N SER A 33 -33.51 -22.35 21.66
CA SER A 33 -34.87 -22.59 22.23
C SER A 33 -34.91 -22.74 23.77
N VAL A 34 -35.97 -22.18 24.39
CA VAL A 34 -36.55 -22.39 25.75
C VAL A 34 -35.61 -22.54 26.96
N GLY A 35 -35.68 -21.68 27.98
CA GLY A 35 -36.70 -21.71 29.05
C GLY A 35 -36.01 -22.13 30.37
N SER A 36 -36.36 -21.69 31.58
CA SER A 36 -37.51 -20.94 32.08
C SER A 36 -37.21 -20.40 33.50
N VAL A 37 -37.99 -19.41 33.98
CA VAL A 37 -38.19 -18.97 35.39
C VAL A 37 -36.96 -18.76 36.31
N ILE A 38 -36.77 -17.53 36.84
CA ILE A 38 -37.08 -17.17 38.25
C ILE A 38 -37.34 -15.64 38.35
N GLU A 39 -38.21 -15.22 39.29
CA GLU A 39 -38.42 -13.88 39.93
C GLU A 39 -38.14 -12.59 39.11
N ALA A 40 -39.10 -11.74 38.73
CA ALA A 40 -40.33 -11.22 39.36
C ALA A 40 -40.11 -10.20 40.51
N GLN A 41 -40.81 -9.06 40.41
CA GLN A 41 -40.88 -7.91 41.36
C GLN A 41 -39.60 -7.04 41.35
N THR A 42 -39.66 -5.74 41.02
CA THR A 42 -40.54 -4.71 41.61
C THR A 42 -41.05 -3.71 40.57
N ARG A 43 -42.32 -3.27 40.72
CA ARG A 43 -42.95 -2.20 39.92
C ARG A 43 -42.91 -0.85 40.66
N GLN A 44 -42.68 0.26 39.95
CA GLN A 44 -43.31 1.56 40.27
C GLN A 44 -43.73 2.33 39.00
N LEU A 45 -44.75 3.17 39.17
CA LEU A 45 -45.71 3.69 38.17
C LEU A 45 -46.31 5.02 38.71
N ILE A 46 -46.87 5.96 37.93
CA ILE A 46 -47.15 6.02 36.49
C ILE A 46 -46.67 7.39 35.89
N THR A 47 -46.65 7.49 34.57
CA THR A 47 -46.66 8.69 33.68
C THR A 47 -47.17 10.04 34.21
N THR A 48 -46.70 11.14 33.60
CA THR A 48 -47.59 12.07 32.86
C THR A 48 -46.91 12.63 31.60
N ASN A 49 -47.72 13.06 30.61
CA ASN A 49 -47.33 13.39 29.23
C ASN A 49 -46.65 14.76 29.06
N ARG A 50 -45.84 14.92 28.01
CA ARG A 50 -45.84 16.18 27.24
C ARG A 50 -45.43 16.01 25.78
N ASP A 51 -46.34 16.42 24.90
CA ASP A 51 -46.16 16.45 23.45
C ASP A 51 -45.10 17.46 22.99
N LYS A 52 -44.28 17.09 22.00
CA LYS A 52 -44.42 17.66 20.66
C LYS A 52 -43.54 17.00 19.60
N SER A 53 -44.17 16.78 18.45
CA SER A 53 -43.54 16.55 17.14
C SER A 53 -42.47 17.60 16.82
N SER A 54 -41.29 17.14 16.41
CA SER A 54 -40.48 17.83 15.41
C SER A 54 -39.71 16.81 14.54
N LYS A 55 -40.21 16.60 13.32
CA LYS A 55 -39.44 15.96 12.25
C LYS A 55 -38.20 16.83 11.96
N MET A 56 -37.00 16.38 12.31
CA MET A 56 -35.79 16.98 11.76
C MET A 56 -35.64 16.58 10.29
N SER A 57 -36.06 17.47 9.41
CA SER A 57 -35.77 17.43 7.97
C SER A 57 -34.27 17.69 7.75
N THR A 58 -33.48 16.63 7.68
CA THR A 58 -32.08 16.75 7.22
C THR A 58 -32.07 17.16 5.75
N SER A 59 -31.83 18.46 5.54
CA SER A 59 -31.69 19.12 4.23
C SER A 59 -30.90 18.26 3.25
N THR A 60 -31.57 17.81 2.19
CA THR A 60 -30.95 17.10 1.07
C THR A 60 -30.06 18.07 0.30
N LYS A 61 -28.79 18.20 0.72
CA LYS A 61 -27.79 18.97 -0.03
C LYS A 61 -27.66 18.37 -1.43
N LYS A 62 -28.16 19.08 -2.45
CA LYS A 62 -27.88 18.78 -3.86
C LYS A 62 -26.37 18.54 -4.01
N PRO A 63 -25.90 17.43 -4.61
CA PRO A 63 -24.50 17.29 -4.94
C PRO A 63 -24.14 18.39 -5.93
N ALA A 64 -23.21 19.27 -5.54
CA ALA A 64 -22.75 20.36 -6.39
C ALA A 64 -22.22 19.79 -7.71
N GLY A 65 -22.50 20.51 -8.80
CA GLY A 65 -22.10 20.10 -10.15
C GLY A 65 -20.61 19.78 -10.20
N LYS A 66 -20.28 18.55 -10.58
CA LYS A 66 -18.91 18.07 -10.77
C LYS A 66 -18.28 18.84 -11.94
N THR A 67 -17.54 19.91 -11.64
CA THR A 67 -16.72 20.65 -12.60
C THR A 67 -15.80 19.65 -13.30
N GLN A 68 -15.98 19.51 -14.61
CA GLN A 68 -15.28 18.50 -15.40
C GLN A 68 -13.79 18.87 -15.42
N ARG A 69 -12.95 18.08 -14.72
CA ARG A 69 -11.50 18.29 -14.72
C ARG A 69 -10.99 18.19 -16.15
N SER A 70 -10.25 19.21 -16.57
CA SER A 70 -9.66 19.29 -17.90
C SER A 70 -8.53 18.26 -18.05
N ALA A 71 -8.42 17.67 -19.24
CA ALA A 71 -7.43 16.65 -19.57
C ALA A 71 -5.97 17.05 -19.29
N ILE A 72 -5.68 18.36 -19.25
CA ILE A 72 -4.37 18.94 -18.94
C ILE A 72 -4.05 18.80 -17.45
N ALA A 73 -5.04 18.97 -16.56
CA ALA A 73 -4.86 18.80 -15.11
C ALA A 73 -4.59 17.34 -14.69
N ASP A 74 -4.74 16.39 -15.61
CA ASP A 74 -4.39 14.99 -15.39
C ASP A 74 -2.89 14.72 -15.63
N VAL A 75 -2.20 15.49 -16.47
CA VAL A 75 -0.74 15.37 -16.65
C VAL A 75 -0.05 16.22 -15.58
N VAL A 76 0.70 15.57 -14.69
CA VAL A 76 1.28 16.24 -13.51
C VAL A 76 2.64 15.63 -13.19
N ALA A 77 3.68 16.47 -13.17
CA ALA A 77 5.00 16.10 -12.64
C ALA A 77 5.26 16.82 -11.30
N ARG A 78 5.72 16.05 -10.30
CA ARG A 78 6.00 16.55 -8.95
C ARG A 78 7.22 15.87 -8.38
N GLU A 79 8.01 16.65 -7.66
CA GLU A 79 9.12 16.12 -6.88
C GLU A 79 8.77 15.99 -5.40
N TYR A 80 9.13 14.84 -4.85
CA TYR A 80 8.86 14.43 -3.47
C TYR A 80 10.15 14.01 -2.76
N THR A 81 10.22 14.29 -1.46
CA THR A 81 11.24 13.80 -0.53
C THR A 81 10.68 12.60 0.23
N ILE A 82 10.99 11.38 -0.21
CA ILE A 82 10.52 10.15 0.44
C ILE A 82 11.39 9.85 1.67
N HIS A 83 10.79 9.78 2.86
CA HIS A 83 11.48 9.43 4.10
C HIS A 83 11.48 7.92 4.32
N LEU A 84 12.39 7.21 3.64
CA LEU A 84 12.50 5.75 3.67
C LEU A 84 12.80 5.20 5.08
N HIS A 85 13.62 5.89 5.89
CA HIS A 85 13.95 5.41 7.24
C HIS A 85 12.73 5.17 8.14
N LYS A 86 11.69 6.03 8.08
CA LYS A 86 10.45 5.83 8.86
C LYS A 86 9.65 4.62 8.38
N ARG A 87 9.58 4.39 7.06
CA ARG A 87 8.87 3.26 6.44
C ARG A 87 9.59 1.92 6.63
N LEU A 88 10.92 1.97 6.79
CA LEU A 88 11.79 0.80 6.95
C LEU A 88 12.27 0.62 8.40
N HIS A 89 11.50 1.14 9.36
CA HIS A 89 11.71 0.84 10.77
C HIS A 89 11.26 -0.60 11.08
N GLY A 90 11.99 -1.31 11.94
CA GLY A 90 11.66 -2.70 12.33
C GLY A 90 11.77 -3.78 11.24
N VAL A 91 12.11 -3.44 9.98
CA VAL A 91 12.27 -4.47 8.92
C VAL A 91 13.59 -5.22 9.05
N SER A 92 13.58 -6.53 8.83
CA SER A 92 14.80 -7.35 8.84
C SER A 92 15.76 -6.96 7.71
N PHE A 93 17.06 -6.95 8.01
CA PHE A 93 18.10 -6.45 7.12
C PHE A 93 18.10 -7.11 5.73
N LYS A 94 17.86 -8.43 5.65
CA LYS A 94 17.77 -9.18 4.38
C LYS A 94 16.58 -8.77 3.51
N LYS A 95 15.59 -8.02 4.04
CA LYS A 95 14.39 -7.58 3.31
C LYS A 95 14.30 -6.05 3.17
N ARG A 96 15.31 -5.29 3.61
CA ARG A 96 15.24 -3.81 3.70
C ARG A 96 15.19 -3.12 2.33
N ALA A 97 16.17 -3.35 1.44
CA ALA A 97 16.13 -2.83 0.06
C ALA A 97 14.87 -3.26 -0.76
N PRO A 98 14.48 -4.55 -0.83
CA PRO A 98 13.28 -4.93 -1.58
C PRO A 98 11.97 -4.43 -0.93
N ARG A 99 11.94 -4.14 0.38
CA ARG A 99 10.82 -3.41 1.00
C ARG A 99 10.84 -1.93 0.62
N ALA A 100 12.01 -1.27 0.53
CA ALA A 100 12.13 0.12 0.10
C ALA A 100 11.49 0.36 -1.28
N ILE A 101 11.72 -0.54 -2.23
CA ILE A 101 11.14 -0.48 -3.58
C ILE A 101 9.60 -0.58 -3.53
N LYS A 102 9.07 -1.50 -2.72
CA LYS A 102 7.61 -1.66 -2.52
C LYS A 102 7.01 -0.41 -1.86
N GLU A 103 7.69 0.19 -0.91
CA GLU A 103 7.30 1.44 -0.25
C GLU A 103 7.32 2.64 -1.21
N ILE A 104 8.28 2.71 -2.14
CA ILE A 104 8.31 3.75 -3.19
C ILE A 104 7.14 3.57 -4.16
N LYS A 105 6.80 2.32 -4.56
CA LYS A 105 5.59 2.05 -5.36
C LYS A 105 4.32 2.47 -4.62
N ALA A 106 4.17 2.07 -3.35
CA ALA A 106 3.03 2.45 -2.52
C ALA A 106 2.92 3.97 -2.28
N PHE A 107 4.06 4.69 -2.28
CA PHE A 107 4.05 6.15 -2.23
C PHE A 107 3.58 6.78 -3.54
N ALA A 108 3.98 6.23 -4.70
CA ALA A 108 3.52 6.69 -6.01
C ALA A 108 2.01 6.43 -6.21
N THR A 109 1.50 5.25 -5.85
CA THR A 109 0.06 4.96 -5.93
C THR A 109 -0.75 5.90 -5.02
N LEU A 110 -0.30 6.14 -3.78
CA LEU A 110 -0.96 7.05 -2.85
C LEU A 110 -0.95 8.51 -3.30
N SER A 111 0.15 8.99 -3.91
CA SER A 111 0.32 10.41 -4.26
C SER A 111 -0.31 10.79 -5.60
N MET A 112 -0.34 9.88 -6.58
CA MET A 112 -0.87 10.14 -7.92
C MET A 112 -2.22 9.46 -8.21
N GLY A 113 -2.61 8.46 -7.41
CA GLY A 113 -3.87 7.72 -7.57
C GLY A 113 -3.89 6.72 -8.72
N THR A 114 -2.73 6.34 -9.28
CA THR A 114 -2.62 5.36 -10.38
C THR A 114 -2.32 3.96 -9.84
N SER A 115 -2.75 2.91 -10.55
CA SER A 115 -2.41 1.52 -10.22
C SER A 115 -1.10 1.10 -10.91
N ASP A 116 -0.93 1.47 -12.18
CA ASP A 116 0.35 1.28 -12.89
C ASP A 116 1.42 2.28 -12.37
N VAL A 117 2.51 1.71 -11.85
CA VAL A 117 3.69 2.44 -11.37
C VAL A 117 4.95 1.81 -11.94
N ARG A 118 5.54 2.53 -12.89
CA ARG A 118 6.78 2.18 -13.59
C ARG A 118 7.96 2.86 -12.89
N LEU A 119 8.93 2.06 -12.46
CA LEU A 119 10.14 2.57 -11.79
C LEU A 119 11.28 2.67 -12.80
N ASP A 120 11.99 3.80 -12.78
CA ASP A 120 13.20 3.99 -13.57
C ASP A 120 14.37 3.09 -13.05
N PRO A 121 15.17 2.47 -13.93
CA PRO A 121 16.36 1.73 -13.53
C PRO A 121 17.40 2.53 -12.72
N GLN A 122 17.55 3.85 -12.88
CA GLN A 122 18.51 4.63 -12.08
C GLN A 122 18.05 4.78 -10.62
N LEU A 123 16.73 4.86 -10.40
CA LEU A 123 16.13 4.77 -9.05
C LEU A 123 16.45 3.43 -8.38
N ASN A 124 16.40 2.33 -9.13
CA ASN A 124 16.81 1.03 -8.62
C ASN A 124 18.30 1.06 -8.22
N LYS A 125 19.20 1.50 -9.10
CA LYS A 125 20.65 1.58 -8.80
C LYS A 125 20.94 2.33 -7.48
N LYS A 126 20.38 3.52 -7.27
CA LYS A 126 20.58 4.29 -6.01
C LYS A 126 20.05 3.59 -4.75
N VAL A 127 18.98 2.80 -4.85
CA VAL A 127 18.43 2.06 -3.70
C VAL A 127 19.30 0.84 -3.35
N TRP A 128 20.04 0.30 -4.32
CA TRP A 128 20.94 -0.86 -4.16
C TRP A 128 22.42 -0.52 -4.05
N GLU A 129 22.82 0.74 -4.25
CA GLU A 129 24.23 1.20 -4.30
C GLU A 129 25.04 0.79 -3.06
N ALA A 130 24.53 1.05 -1.85
CA ALA A 130 25.13 0.61 -0.59
C ALA A 130 24.60 -0.77 -0.11
N GLY A 131 24.12 -1.59 -1.06
CA GLY A 131 23.67 -2.97 -0.84
C GLY A 131 22.38 -3.12 -0.03
N ILE A 132 22.08 -4.36 0.35
CA ILE A 132 20.77 -4.76 0.89
C ILE A 132 20.39 -4.06 2.22
N LYS A 133 21.39 -3.63 2.99
CA LYS A 133 21.23 -2.92 4.27
C LYS A 133 21.22 -1.39 4.11
N GLY A 134 22.02 -0.87 3.17
CA GLY A 134 22.35 0.56 3.02
C GLY A 134 21.32 1.37 2.24
N VAL A 135 20.03 1.22 2.55
CA VAL A 135 18.99 2.04 1.89
C VAL A 135 19.13 3.51 2.32
N PRO A 136 19.18 4.49 1.39
CA PRO A 136 19.22 5.91 1.73
C PRO A 136 18.08 6.33 2.66
N PHE A 137 18.37 7.05 3.75
CA PHE A 137 17.35 7.43 4.74
C PHE A 137 16.25 8.36 4.19
N ARG A 138 16.63 9.16 3.19
CA ARG A 138 15.78 10.10 2.45
C ARG A 138 16.18 10.04 0.98
N LEU A 139 15.21 10.09 0.09
CA LEU A 139 15.42 10.02 -1.36
C LEU A 139 14.57 11.11 -2.04
N ARG A 140 15.19 11.93 -2.90
CA ARG A 140 14.47 12.88 -3.77
C ARG A 140 14.05 12.14 -5.05
N VAL A 141 12.76 12.16 -5.32
CA VAL A 141 12.12 11.39 -6.39
C VAL A 141 11.22 12.32 -7.19
N ARG A 142 11.36 12.31 -8.52
CA ARG A 142 10.39 12.93 -9.43
C ARG A 142 9.37 11.87 -9.83
N ILE A 143 8.09 12.21 -9.72
CA ILE A 143 6.98 11.36 -10.17
C ILE A 143 6.24 12.16 -11.23
N SER A 144 6.24 11.64 -12.46
CA SER A 144 5.51 12.22 -13.59
C SER A 144 4.37 11.28 -13.96
N ARG A 145 3.12 11.76 -13.84
CA ARG A 145 1.93 11.03 -14.30
C ARG A 145 1.70 11.34 -15.76
N LYS A 146 1.85 10.33 -16.62
CA LYS A 146 1.72 10.43 -18.08
C LYS A 146 0.53 9.61 -18.57
N ARG A 147 -0.02 9.99 -19.72
CA ARG A 147 -1.04 9.20 -20.43
C ARG A 147 -0.36 8.04 -21.15
N ASN A 148 -1.05 6.90 -21.28
CA ASN A 148 -0.58 5.80 -22.12
C ASN A 148 -1.25 5.88 -23.50
N ASP A 149 -0.44 5.69 -24.54
CA ASP A 149 -0.87 5.76 -25.95
C ASP A 149 -0.96 4.37 -26.61
N GLU A 150 -0.57 3.31 -25.90
CA GLU A 150 -0.78 1.92 -26.34
C GLU A 150 -2.25 1.48 -26.17
N GLU A 151 -2.93 1.18 -27.27
CA GLU A 151 -4.38 0.89 -27.32
C GLU A 151 -4.85 -0.33 -26.51
N GLY A 152 -3.93 -1.20 -26.05
CA GLY A 152 -4.24 -2.41 -25.26
C GLY A 152 -4.20 -2.26 -23.74
N ALA A 153 -3.96 -1.05 -23.21
CA ALA A 153 -3.68 -0.87 -21.78
C ALA A 153 -4.92 -0.85 -20.88
N LYS A 154 -4.84 -1.55 -19.74
CA LYS A 154 -5.91 -1.60 -18.72
C LYS A 154 -6.18 -0.26 -18.03
N GLU A 155 -5.19 0.64 -18.01
CA GLU A 155 -5.30 1.98 -17.42
C GLU A 155 -4.78 3.05 -18.38
N LYS A 156 -5.49 4.19 -18.40
CA LYS A 156 -5.20 5.34 -19.28
C LYS A 156 -4.03 6.20 -18.81
N LEU A 157 -3.64 6.07 -17.54
CA LEU A 157 -2.63 6.89 -16.87
C LEU A 157 -1.65 5.97 -16.15
N TYR A 158 -0.35 6.22 -16.31
CA TYR A 158 0.69 5.56 -15.52
C TYR A 158 1.54 6.60 -14.79
N SER A 159 2.07 6.21 -13.63
CA SER A 159 3.07 7.01 -12.92
C SER A 159 4.47 6.49 -13.23
N TYR A 160 5.34 7.36 -13.75
CA TYR A 160 6.76 7.09 -13.94
C TYR A 160 7.57 7.74 -12.82
N VAL A 161 8.50 6.97 -12.23
CA VAL A 161 9.20 7.35 -10.99
C VAL A 161 10.71 7.39 -11.24
N GLN A 162 11.29 8.58 -11.21
CA GLN A 162 12.72 8.84 -11.44
C GLN A 162 13.43 9.30 -10.17
N ALA A 163 14.73 9.03 -10.05
CA ALA A 163 15.52 9.50 -8.91
C ALA A 163 16.28 10.79 -9.22
N VAL A 164 16.03 11.85 -8.47
CA VAL A 164 16.80 13.11 -8.59
C VAL A 164 18.10 13.00 -7.78
N ASN A 165 19.23 13.44 -8.34
CA ASN A 165 20.52 13.50 -7.63
C ASN A 165 20.60 14.83 -6.88
N VAL A 166 20.29 14.83 -5.57
CA VAL A 166 20.48 16.01 -4.69
C VAL A 166 21.36 15.58 -3.53
N GLN A 167 22.44 16.31 -3.27
CA GLN A 167 23.39 15.93 -2.20
C GLN A 167 22.78 16.02 -0.80
N ASN A 168 21.85 16.96 -0.55
CA ASN A 168 21.13 17.06 0.72
C ASN A 168 19.60 17.15 0.51
N PRO A 169 18.84 16.06 0.71
CA PRO A 169 17.37 16.05 0.59
C PRO A 169 16.64 16.49 1.89
N LYS A 170 17.31 17.12 2.86
CA LYS A 170 16.68 17.64 4.08
C LYS A 170 16.06 19.02 3.81
N GLY A 171 14.84 19.25 4.29
CA GLY A 171 14.15 20.55 4.16
C GLY A 171 13.41 20.78 2.83
N LEU A 172 13.76 20.08 1.74
CA LEU A 172 13.11 20.26 0.44
C LEU A 172 11.63 19.84 0.49
N HIS A 173 10.76 20.83 0.26
CA HIS A 173 9.30 20.69 0.13
C HIS A 173 8.90 19.99 -1.18
N THR A 174 7.61 19.70 -1.34
CA THR A 174 7.07 19.21 -2.62
C THR A 174 7.06 20.34 -3.65
N VAL A 175 7.64 20.09 -4.82
CA VAL A 175 7.73 21.07 -5.91
C VAL A 175 6.99 20.50 -7.12
N VAL A 176 6.12 21.28 -7.75
CA VAL A 176 5.56 20.95 -9.07
C VAL A 176 6.64 21.23 -10.09
N VAL A 177 6.88 20.28 -11.00
CA VAL A 177 7.82 20.46 -12.09
C VAL A 177 7.04 20.55 -13.39
N GLU A 178 7.43 21.51 -14.22
CA GLU A 178 7.02 21.59 -15.61
C GLU A 178 8.02 20.73 -16.40
N ASP A 179 7.61 19.50 -16.74
CA ASP A 179 8.34 18.69 -17.72
C ASP A 179 7.98 19.30 -19.11
N ALA A 180 8.94 20.00 -19.70
CA ALA A 180 8.82 20.67 -21.02
C ALA A 180 8.87 19.69 -22.21
#